data_AF-A0A931R7Y6-F1
#
_entry.id   AF-A0A931R7Y6-F1
#
_cell.length_a   1.000
_cell.length_b   1.000
_cell.length_c   1.000
_cell.angle_alpha   90.00
_cell.angle_beta   90.00
_cell.angle_gamma   90.00
#
_symmetry.space_group_name_H-M   'P 1'
#
loop_
_entity.id
_entity.type
_entity.pdbx_description
1 polymer ?
#
loop_
_entity_poly.entity_id
_entity_poly.type
_entity_poly.pdbx_seq_one_letter_code
_entity_poly.pdbx_strand_id
1 'polypeptide(L)'
;MARVSMPISNRWFQGAVITYLIGFTVLGILTYLVYRDQPPVPREVVAGGKIVFTHDDVVNGMNVFQRYGLMEYGSVYGHGAYLGPDFTAEYLHKSSEFLVSRYQEASQPGLSARERVVAELHQNSYDPSDDRLRWSEARAQAHESLIEYYRTVFQSKSSRGGAQANWISDRDDIRRLTAFFAWTAWTATANRPGYTYSYTSNWPPEPLAGNFVTADAIIWSSISIIALLGGTGLVFYFFGRYDWLGWGAEQSSPVRFRPVEDVANTPAQRAVVWFLLVSSLLFVLQTLTGGLIAHYRAEPDVFFGIDLSSVLPFNIVRTWHVQLAIFWVSASYVATGIFIVPLIAGKEPRGQSVLTVMLLVAVAIV
;
A
#
# COMPACT_ATOMS: atom_id res chain seq x y z
N MET A 1 -16.28 -36.49 -33.33
CA MET A 1 -15.14 -35.60 -33.00
C MET A 1 -14.26 -36.32 -31.99
N ALA A 2 -13.07 -36.77 -32.39
CA ALA A 2 -12.12 -37.33 -31.44
C ALA A 2 -11.74 -36.23 -30.44
N ARG A 3 -11.82 -36.51 -29.12
CA ARG A 3 -11.30 -35.60 -28.10
C ARG A 3 -9.80 -35.47 -28.36
N VAL A 4 -9.37 -34.29 -28.82
CA VAL A 4 -7.96 -33.92 -28.80
C VAL A 4 -7.52 -34.06 -27.34
N SER A 5 -6.64 -35.03 -27.06
CA SER A 5 -6.05 -35.19 -25.73
C SER A 5 -5.37 -33.86 -25.37
N MET A 6 -5.70 -33.30 -24.20
CA MET A 6 -5.01 -32.09 -23.77
C MET A 6 -3.50 -32.35 -23.75
N PRO A 7 -2.68 -31.48 -24.38
CA PRO A 7 -1.23 -31.65 -24.41
C PRO A 7 -0.60 -31.58 -23.01
N ILE A 8 -1.33 -31.01 -22.04
CA ILE A 8 -0.93 -30.93 -20.65
C ILE A 8 -1.59 -32.07 -19.87
N SER A 9 -0.77 -32.85 -19.15
CA SER A 9 -1.24 -33.94 -18.28
C SER A 9 -2.33 -33.48 -17.30
N ASN A 10 -3.39 -34.27 -17.13
CA ASN A 10 -4.44 -34.02 -16.15
C ASN A 10 -3.91 -33.82 -14.72
N ARG A 11 -2.72 -34.36 -14.42
CA ARG A 11 -2.04 -34.17 -13.12
C ARG A 11 -1.61 -32.73 -12.87
N TRP A 12 -1.14 -32.03 -13.91
CA TRP A 12 -0.79 -30.61 -13.82
C TRP A 12 -2.02 -29.74 -13.58
N PHE A 13 -3.12 -30.06 -14.26
CA PHE A 13 -4.40 -29.39 -14.02
C PHE A 13 -4.91 -29.62 -12.59
N GLN A 14 -4.88 -30.87 -12.10
CA GLN A 14 -5.23 -31.19 -10.72
C GLN A 14 -4.34 -30.47 -9.71
N GLY A 15 -3.02 -30.45 -9.94
CA GLY A 15 -2.06 -29.72 -9.11
C GLY A 15 -2.37 -28.23 -9.05
N ALA A 16 -2.63 -27.59 -10.21
CA ALA A 16 -3.03 -26.20 -10.27
C ALA A 16 -4.33 -25.93 -9.49
N VAL A 17 -5.36 -26.75 -9.70
CA VAL A 17 -6.65 -26.62 -8.99
C VAL A 17 -6.46 -26.75 -7.48
N ILE A 18 -5.69 -27.75 -7.02
CA ILE A 18 -5.41 -27.94 -5.59
C ILE A 18 -4.68 -26.72 -5.01
N THR A 19 -3.66 -26.22 -5.70
CA THR A 19 -2.92 -25.02 -5.28
C THR A 19 -3.83 -23.81 -5.17
N TYR A 20 -4.71 -23.58 -6.15
CA TYR A 20 -5.69 -22.50 -6.11
C TYR A 20 -6.69 -22.66 -4.95
N LEU A 21 -7.26 -23.84 -4.77
CA LEU A 21 -8.23 -24.10 -3.69
C LEU A 21 -7.60 -23.87 -2.32
N ILE A 22 -6.39 -24.39 -2.07
CA ILE A 22 -5.68 -24.19 -0.81
C ILE A 22 -5.34 -22.70 -0.63
N GLY A 23 -4.75 -22.07 -1.64
CA GLY A 23 -4.35 -20.66 -1.58
C GLY A 23 -5.52 -19.72 -1.30
N PHE A 24 -6.63 -19.87 -2.03
CA PHE A 24 -7.84 -19.06 -1.81
C PHE A 24 -8.54 -19.39 -0.49
N THR A 25 -8.50 -20.63 -0.01
CA THR A 25 -9.04 -20.98 1.31
C THR A 25 -8.24 -20.29 2.41
N VAL A 26 -6.91 -20.35 2.36
CA VAL A 26 -6.04 -19.65 3.32
C VAL A 26 -6.28 -18.14 3.26
N LEU A 27 -6.33 -17.55 2.06
CA LEU A 27 -6.61 -16.13 1.88
C LEU A 27 -7.98 -15.72 2.46
N GLY A 28 -9.01 -16.54 2.25
CA GLY A 28 -10.36 -16.31 2.78
C GLY A 28 -10.40 -16.37 4.31
N ILE A 29 -9.72 -17.35 4.91
CA ILE A 29 -9.59 -17.45 6.37
C ILE A 29 -8.86 -16.24 6.93
N LEU A 30 -7.71 -15.86 6.35
CA LEU A 30 -6.95 -14.69 6.79
C LEU A 30 -7.77 -13.39 6.65
N THR A 31 -8.52 -13.25 5.57
CA THR A 31 -9.42 -12.09 5.37
C THR A 31 -10.47 -12.02 6.48
N TYR A 32 -11.13 -13.13 6.80
CA TYR A 32 -12.09 -13.19 7.90
C TYR A 32 -11.46 -12.80 9.24
N LEU A 33 -10.26 -13.30 9.54
CA LEU A 33 -9.52 -12.96 10.75
C LEU A 33 -9.17 -11.47 10.81
N VAL A 34 -8.76 -10.86 9.69
CA VAL A 34 -8.48 -9.41 9.63
C VAL A 34 -9.72 -8.60 9.96
N TYR A 35 -10.89 -8.92 9.39
CA TYR A 35 -12.13 -8.19 9.68
C TYR A 35 -12.62 -8.38 11.12
N ARG A 36 -12.44 -9.58 11.69
CA ARG A 36 -12.83 -9.88 13.06
C ARG A 36 -11.91 -9.20 14.09
N ASP A 37 -10.61 -9.19 13.81
CA ASP A 37 -9.57 -8.82 14.78
C ASP A 37 -8.95 -7.43 14.48
N GLN A 38 -9.54 -6.63 13.58
CA GLN A 38 -9.09 -5.26 13.32
C GLN A 38 -9.24 -4.36 14.56
N PRO A 39 -8.39 -3.34 14.73
CA PRO A 39 -8.56 -2.38 15.81
C PRO A 39 -9.93 -1.66 15.69
N PRO A 40 -10.64 -1.45 16.80
CA PRO A 40 -11.88 -0.67 16.78
C PRO A 40 -11.61 0.80 16.48
N VAL A 41 -12.61 1.48 15.91
CA VAL A 41 -12.68 2.95 15.89
C VAL A 41 -13.69 3.35 16.97
N PRO A 42 -13.24 3.81 18.15
CA PRO A 42 -14.15 4.06 19.27
C PRO A 42 -15.17 5.16 18.95
N ARG A 43 -16.40 5.06 19.48
CA ARG A 43 -17.41 6.12 19.37
C ARG A 43 -16.89 7.47 19.87
N GLU A 44 -16.19 7.47 21.00
CA GLU A 44 -15.54 8.66 21.54
C GLU A 44 -14.28 8.33 22.33
N VAL A 45 -13.29 9.21 22.22
CA VAL A 45 -12.09 9.23 23.07
C VAL A 45 -12.29 10.27 24.15
N VAL A 46 -12.12 9.88 25.41
CA VAL A 46 -12.42 10.73 26.57
C VAL A 46 -11.23 10.85 27.52
N ALA A 47 -11.03 12.02 28.10
CA ALA A 47 -10.05 12.28 29.15
C ALA A 47 -10.69 13.13 30.27
N GLY A 48 -10.60 12.69 31.52
CA GLY A 48 -11.21 13.40 32.65
C GLY A 48 -12.72 13.66 32.52
N GLY A 49 -13.44 12.80 31.78
CA GLY A 49 -14.87 12.95 31.49
C GLY A 49 -15.21 13.91 30.33
N LYS A 50 -14.21 14.52 29.68
CA LYS A 50 -14.38 15.37 28.49
C LYS A 50 -14.06 14.58 27.22
N ILE A 51 -14.80 14.84 26.15
CA ILE A 51 -14.53 14.27 24.82
C ILE A 51 -13.31 14.99 24.23
N VAL A 52 -12.34 14.22 23.76
CA VAL A 52 -11.16 14.70 23.03
C VAL A 52 -11.45 14.71 21.53
N PHE A 53 -11.92 13.59 20.98
CA PHE A 53 -12.44 13.47 19.62
C PHE A 53 -13.39 12.28 19.49
N THR A 54 -14.12 12.24 18.39
CA THR A 54 -15.17 11.24 18.13
C THR A 54 -14.78 10.27 17.00
N HIS A 55 -15.54 9.19 16.86
CA HIS A 55 -15.50 8.31 15.70
C HIS A 55 -15.53 9.09 14.37
N ASP A 56 -16.47 10.04 14.26
CA ASP A 56 -16.65 10.81 13.03
C ASP A 56 -15.46 11.73 12.75
N ASP A 57 -14.76 12.21 13.78
CA ASP A 57 -13.53 12.96 13.58
C ASP A 57 -12.42 12.09 12.98
N VAL A 58 -12.29 10.82 13.40
CA VAL A 58 -11.32 9.87 12.85
C VAL A 58 -11.66 9.53 11.39
N VAL A 59 -12.91 9.18 11.10
CA VAL A 59 -13.35 8.82 9.74
C VAL A 59 -13.23 10.01 8.79
N ASN A 60 -13.67 11.20 9.22
CA ASN A 60 -13.51 12.39 8.38
C ASN A 60 -12.04 12.81 8.25
N GLY A 61 -11.20 12.57 9.26
CA GLY A 61 -9.75 12.75 9.17
C GLY A 61 -9.12 11.85 8.11
N MET A 62 -9.57 10.60 8.01
CA MET A 62 -9.16 9.69 6.93
C MET A 62 -9.58 10.21 5.55
N ASN A 63 -10.79 10.77 5.43
CA ASN A 63 -11.26 11.40 4.19
C ASN A 63 -10.42 12.63 3.81
N VAL A 64 -10.03 13.46 4.79
CA VAL A 64 -9.11 14.59 4.58
C VAL A 64 -7.75 14.08 4.07
N PHE A 65 -7.19 13.05 4.72
CA PHE A 65 -5.93 12.44 4.31
C PHE A 65 -5.96 11.96 2.84
N GLN A 66 -7.04 11.31 2.43
CA GLN A 66 -7.24 10.84 1.05
C GLN A 66 -7.47 12.00 0.07
N ARG A 67 -8.34 12.96 0.42
CA ARG A 67 -8.71 14.10 -0.42
C ARG A 67 -7.49 14.94 -0.83
N TYR A 68 -6.55 15.13 0.09
CA TYR A 68 -5.32 15.89 -0.17
C TYR A 68 -4.18 15.05 -0.75
N GLY A 69 -4.40 13.74 -0.97
CA GLY A 69 -3.38 12.84 -1.52
C GLY A 69 -2.16 12.72 -0.62
N LEU A 70 -2.33 12.75 0.71
CA LEU A 70 -1.19 12.74 1.64
C LEU A 70 -0.43 11.41 1.62
N MET A 71 -1.07 10.31 1.22
CA MET A 71 -0.42 9.00 0.98
C MET A 71 0.56 9.02 -0.20
N GLU A 72 0.42 10.00 -1.10
CA GLU A 72 1.32 10.21 -2.24
C GLU A 72 2.50 11.13 -1.87
N TYR A 73 2.53 11.64 -0.63
CA TYR A 73 3.62 12.45 -0.10
C TYR A 73 4.35 11.77 1.05
N GLY A 74 3.62 11.35 2.09
CA GLY A 74 4.11 10.56 3.21
C GLY A 74 3.39 9.21 3.31
N SER A 75 3.33 8.63 4.51
CA SER A 75 2.71 7.33 4.74
C SER A 75 1.89 7.24 6.02
N VAL A 76 1.04 6.23 6.10
CA VAL A 76 0.36 5.76 7.32
C VAL A 76 0.59 4.25 7.41
N TYR A 77 0.91 3.74 8.59
CA TYR A 77 1.31 2.34 8.78
C TYR A 77 2.45 1.88 7.85
N GLY A 78 3.35 2.79 7.45
CA GLY A 78 4.45 2.52 6.51
C GLY A 78 4.02 2.41 5.04
N HIS A 79 2.72 2.54 4.74
CA HIS A 79 2.19 2.49 3.38
C HIS A 79 1.99 3.90 2.83
N GLY A 80 2.68 4.20 1.73
CA GLY A 80 2.57 5.49 1.06
C GLY A 80 3.86 5.88 0.34
N ALA A 81 4.11 7.18 0.27
CA ALA A 81 5.29 7.77 -0.29
C ALA A 81 6.34 8.08 0.80
N TYR A 82 7.51 8.53 0.34
CA TYR A 82 8.72 8.62 1.16
C TYR A 82 9.41 9.98 1.08
N LEU A 83 8.68 11.02 0.65
CA LEU A 83 9.19 12.39 0.72
C LEU A 83 8.80 13.04 2.05
N GLY A 84 7.53 12.92 2.41
CA GLY A 84 7.01 13.22 3.73
C GLY A 84 7.30 12.09 4.72
N PRO A 85 7.00 12.31 6.02
CA PRO A 85 7.18 11.29 7.04
C PRO A 85 6.07 10.24 7.00
N ASP A 86 6.24 9.20 7.82
CA ASP A 86 5.12 8.38 8.26
C ASP A 86 4.35 9.10 9.38
N PHE A 87 3.09 9.43 9.14
CA PHE A 87 2.27 10.21 10.07
C PHE A 87 1.90 9.41 11.34
N THR A 88 1.81 8.09 11.25
CA THR A 88 1.59 7.23 12.43
C THR A 88 2.80 7.27 13.35
N ALA A 89 4.00 7.04 12.80
CA ALA A 89 5.25 7.08 13.53
C ALA A 89 5.56 8.49 14.07
N GLU A 90 5.31 9.53 13.28
CA GLU A 90 5.54 10.91 13.69
C GLU A 90 4.63 11.35 14.84
N TYR A 91 3.32 11.07 14.74
CA TYR A 91 2.39 11.36 15.83
C TYR A 91 2.81 10.60 17.09
N LEU A 92 3.15 9.32 16.95
CA LEU A 92 3.57 8.48 18.07
C LEU A 92 4.84 9.03 18.74
N HIS A 93 5.85 9.38 17.96
CA HIS A 93 7.10 9.92 18.46
C HIS A 93 6.87 11.22 19.25
N LYS A 94 6.19 12.20 18.64
CA LYS A 94 5.98 13.52 19.25
C LYS A 94 5.07 13.47 20.47
N SER A 95 4.03 12.64 20.43
CA SER A 95 3.20 12.41 21.62
C SER A 95 4.00 11.73 22.74
N SER A 96 4.89 10.79 22.41
CA SER A 96 5.77 10.16 23.40
C SER A 96 6.77 11.14 24.00
N GLU A 97 7.40 12.01 23.19
CA GLU A 97 8.27 13.09 23.67
C GLU A 97 7.54 14.00 24.66
N PHE A 98 6.33 14.46 24.29
CA PHE A 98 5.49 15.29 25.15
C PHE A 98 5.20 14.61 26.49
N LEU A 99 4.79 13.34 26.47
CA LEU A 99 4.47 12.59 27.69
C LEU A 99 5.70 12.36 28.56
N VAL A 100 6.86 12.06 27.97
CA VAL A 100 8.12 11.91 28.71
C VAL A 100 8.45 13.21 29.44
N SER A 101 8.42 14.36 28.76
CA SER A 101 8.66 15.66 29.40
C SER A 101 7.66 15.93 30.52
N ARG A 102 6.36 15.69 30.27
CA ARG A 102 5.31 15.91 31.27
C ARG A 102 5.47 15.04 32.52
N TYR A 103 5.93 13.80 32.36
CA TYR A 103 6.14 12.86 33.47
C TYR A 103 7.47 13.02 34.17
N GLN A 104 8.47 13.64 33.53
CA GLN A 104 9.67 14.10 34.21
C GLN A 104 9.34 15.21 35.22
N GLU A 105 8.51 16.18 34.82
CA GLU A 105 8.05 17.25 35.72
C GLU A 105 7.19 16.72 36.88
N ALA A 106 6.35 15.71 36.61
CA ALA A 106 5.49 15.05 37.58
C ALA A 106 6.11 13.72 38.07
N SER A 107 7.38 13.77 38.50
CA SER A 107 8.16 12.60 38.91
C SER A 107 7.43 11.77 39.99
N GLN A 108 7.37 10.46 39.78
CA GLN A 108 6.85 9.50 40.75
C GLN A 108 7.99 8.61 41.28
N PRO A 109 8.10 8.37 42.60
CA PRO A 109 9.13 7.49 43.15
C PRO A 109 9.01 6.07 42.58
N GLY A 110 10.11 5.52 42.07
CA GLY A 110 10.21 4.11 41.65
C GLY A 110 9.83 3.79 40.21
N LEU A 111 9.42 4.77 39.40
CA LEU A 111 9.18 4.61 37.96
C LEU A 111 9.82 5.78 37.20
N SER A 112 10.65 5.47 36.21
CA SER A 112 11.13 6.49 35.28
C SER A 112 9.98 7.02 34.43
N ALA A 113 10.09 8.28 33.98
CA ALA A 113 9.10 8.88 33.08
C ALA A 113 8.84 8.02 31.84
N ARG A 114 9.90 7.41 31.28
CA ARG A 114 9.80 6.52 30.12
C ARG A 114 9.03 5.24 30.44
N GLU A 115 9.32 4.57 31.55
CA GLU A 115 8.58 3.35 31.94
C GLU A 115 7.09 3.64 32.14
N ARG A 116 6.76 4.82 32.68
CA ARG A 116 5.37 5.28 32.79
C ARG A 116 4.71 5.50 31.43
N VAL A 117 5.41 6.13 30.48
CA VAL A 117 4.91 6.30 29.10
C VAL A 117 4.65 4.95 28.43
N VAL A 118 5.62 4.02 28.52
CA VAL A 118 5.49 2.66 27.95
C VAL A 118 4.28 1.95 28.56
N ALA A 119 4.14 1.95 29.89
CA ALA A 119 3.02 1.31 30.57
C ALA A 119 1.67 1.88 30.13
N GLU A 120 1.58 3.21 29.99
CA GLU A 120 0.34 3.88 29.57
C GLU A 120 0.00 3.65 28.09
N LEU A 121 0.98 3.71 27.19
CA LEU A 121 0.73 3.56 25.76
C LEU A 121 0.38 2.11 25.38
N HIS A 122 1.01 1.13 26.03
CA HIS A 122 0.70 -0.29 25.81
C HIS A 122 -0.58 -0.75 26.51
N GLN A 123 -1.08 -0.01 27.50
CA GLN A 123 -2.36 -0.32 28.13
C GLN A 123 -3.51 -0.03 27.16
N ASN A 124 -4.27 -1.07 26.83
CA ASN A 124 -5.46 -0.93 26.01
C ASN A 124 -6.65 -0.50 26.87
N SER A 125 -6.93 0.80 26.87
CA SER A 125 -8.00 1.44 27.65
C SER A 125 -9.31 1.60 26.89
N TYR A 126 -9.51 0.82 25.82
CA TYR A 126 -10.78 0.73 25.10
C TYR A 126 -11.74 -0.22 25.83
N ASP A 127 -12.96 0.25 26.09
CA ASP A 127 -14.04 -0.54 26.69
C ASP A 127 -15.10 -0.86 25.62
N PRO A 128 -15.25 -2.14 25.23
CA PRO A 128 -16.26 -2.55 24.26
C PRO A 128 -17.72 -2.36 24.71
N SER A 129 -17.97 -2.21 26.01
CA SER A 129 -19.34 -2.14 26.57
C SER A 129 -19.99 -0.76 26.41
N ASP A 130 -19.20 0.31 26.47
CA ASP A 130 -19.68 1.69 26.29
C ASP A 130 -19.09 2.40 25.04
N ASP A 131 -18.24 1.67 24.29
CA ASP A 131 -17.56 2.09 23.06
C ASP A 131 -16.70 3.35 23.27
N ARG A 132 -15.92 3.35 24.36
CA ARG A 132 -15.06 4.49 24.73
C ARG A 132 -13.61 4.07 24.88
N LEU A 133 -12.72 4.92 24.37
CA LEU A 133 -11.31 4.86 24.66
C LEU A 133 -10.94 5.93 25.69
N ARG A 134 -10.35 5.52 26.82
CA ARG A 134 -10.06 6.41 27.94
C ARG A 134 -8.60 6.82 27.95
N TRP A 135 -8.34 8.11 27.84
CA TRP A 135 -7.00 8.68 27.89
C TRP A 135 -6.73 9.39 29.20
N SER A 136 -5.45 9.50 29.55
CA SER A 136 -5.00 10.42 30.58
C SER A 136 -5.16 11.87 30.12
N GLU A 137 -5.21 12.80 31.08
CA GLU A 137 -5.19 14.23 30.77
C GLU A 137 -3.89 14.64 30.04
N ALA A 138 -2.77 13.98 30.34
CA ALA A 138 -1.49 14.24 29.67
C ALA A 138 -1.54 13.87 28.17
N ARG A 139 -2.19 12.74 27.82
CA ARG A 139 -2.41 12.35 26.42
C ARG A 139 -3.34 13.32 25.68
N ALA A 140 -4.38 13.79 26.34
CA ALA A 140 -5.26 14.81 25.76
C ALA A 140 -4.50 16.13 25.50
N GLN A 141 -3.66 16.57 26.44
CA GLN A 141 -2.81 17.75 26.26
C GLN A 141 -1.79 17.57 25.11
N ALA A 142 -1.20 16.37 24.98
CA ALA A 142 -0.32 16.06 23.86
C ALA A 142 -1.05 16.16 22.51
N HIS A 143 -2.30 15.69 22.46
CA HIS A 143 -3.12 15.79 21.26
C HIS A 143 -3.41 17.24 20.85
N GLU A 144 -3.78 18.10 21.80
CA GLU A 144 -3.99 19.53 21.53
C GLU A 144 -2.71 20.21 21.01
N SER A 145 -1.55 19.89 21.60
CA SER A 145 -0.26 20.38 21.10
C SER A 145 0.04 19.89 19.68
N LEU A 146 -0.41 18.68 19.32
CA LEU A 146 -0.19 18.10 18.00
C LEU A 146 -1.13 18.66 16.93
N ILE A 147 -2.34 19.08 17.30
CA ILE A 147 -3.23 19.81 16.37
C ILE A 147 -2.52 21.08 15.89
N GLU A 148 -1.90 21.82 16.81
CA GLU A 148 -1.15 23.04 16.50
C GLU A 148 0.13 22.75 15.69
N TYR A 149 0.81 21.65 16.02
CA TYR A 149 1.95 21.17 15.25
C TYR A 149 1.57 20.89 13.78
N TYR A 150 0.54 20.07 13.55
CA TYR A 150 0.10 19.74 12.19
C TYR A 150 -0.50 20.94 11.46
N ARG A 151 -1.16 21.86 12.17
CA ARG A 151 -1.58 23.15 11.60
C ARG A 151 -0.40 23.89 11.00
N THR A 152 0.70 24.00 11.74
CA THR A 152 1.92 24.66 11.27
C THR A 152 2.52 23.92 10.07
N VAL A 153 2.59 22.58 10.12
CA VAL A 153 3.15 21.74 9.05
C VAL A 153 2.40 21.90 7.73
N PHE A 154 1.07 21.96 7.77
CA PHE A 154 0.25 22.03 6.55
C PHE A 154 -0.05 23.45 6.08
N GLN A 155 0.26 24.47 6.88
CA GLN A 155 0.10 25.88 6.51
C GLN A 155 1.43 26.52 6.07
N SER A 156 2.57 26.11 6.63
CA SER A 156 3.87 26.68 6.28
C SER A 156 4.51 25.96 5.09
N LYS A 157 4.95 26.72 4.07
CA LYS A 157 5.80 26.19 2.99
C LYS A 157 7.18 25.79 3.51
N SER A 158 7.66 26.44 4.58
CA SER A 158 9.02 26.24 5.09
C SER A 158 9.17 25.06 6.05
N SER A 159 8.08 24.43 6.47
CA SER A 159 8.17 23.38 7.50
C SER A 159 8.73 22.07 6.98
N ARG A 160 8.53 21.74 5.70
CA ARG A 160 9.02 20.50 5.07
C ARG A 160 9.20 20.66 3.56
N GLY A 161 10.31 20.16 3.03
CA GLY A 161 10.57 20.15 1.59
C GLY A 161 9.46 19.41 0.83
N GLY A 162 8.94 20.05 -0.23
CA GLY A 162 7.95 19.47 -1.13
C GLY A 162 6.53 19.39 -0.57
N ALA A 163 6.29 19.96 0.62
CA ALA A 163 4.94 20.23 1.10
C ALA A 163 4.38 21.48 0.41
N GLN A 164 3.11 21.43 0.01
CA GLN A 164 2.47 22.58 -0.63
C GLN A 164 2.24 23.71 0.40
N ALA A 165 2.40 24.96 -0.02
CA ALA A 165 2.00 26.10 0.80
C ALA A 165 0.48 26.09 1.02
N ASN A 166 0.02 26.30 2.26
CA ASN A 166 -1.40 26.29 2.61
C ASN A 166 -2.15 25.03 2.14
N TRP A 167 -1.48 23.87 2.15
CA TRP A 167 -2.03 22.60 1.67
C TRP A 167 -3.38 22.28 2.31
N ILE A 168 -3.49 22.48 3.63
CA ILE A 168 -4.74 22.32 4.38
C ILE A 168 -4.98 23.60 5.20
N SER A 169 -5.95 24.39 4.75
CA SER A 169 -6.24 25.70 5.35
C SER A 169 -7.34 25.64 6.42
N ASP A 170 -8.29 24.70 6.30
CA ASP A 170 -9.39 24.54 7.26
C ASP A 170 -8.89 23.96 8.59
N ARG A 171 -9.21 24.65 9.69
CA ARG A 171 -8.83 24.22 11.04
C ARG A 171 -9.56 22.95 11.47
N ASP A 172 -10.79 22.76 11.05
CA ASP A 172 -11.55 21.56 11.38
C ASP A 172 -10.99 20.33 10.66
N ASP A 173 -10.50 20.50 9.43
CA ASP A 173 -9.82 19.43 8.71
C ASP A 173 -8.50 19.05 9.38
N ILE A 174 -7.72 20.01 9.88
CA ILE A 174 -6.49 19.73 10.65
C ILE A 174 -6.84 18.97 11.94
N ARG A 175 -7.87 19.39 12.67
CA ARG A 175 -8.31 18.71 13.91
C ARG A 175 -8.69 17.25 13.63
N ARG A 176 -9.52 17.02 12.60
CA ARG A 176 -9.95 15.67 12.17
C ARG A 176 -8.78 14.82 11.68
N LEU A 177 -7.90 15.39 10.86
CA LEU A 177 -6.71 14.71 10.38
C LEU A 177 -5.79 14.29 11.53
N THR A 178 -5.62 15.17 12.52
CA THR A 178 -4.83 14.87 13.72
C THR A 178 -5.48 13.78 14.56
N ALA A 179 -6.82 13.74 14.67
CA ALA A 179 -7.55 12.65 15.32
C ALA A 179 -7.33 11.31 14.59
N PHE A 180 -7.31 11.30 13.26
CA PHE A 180 -6.96 10.12 12.48
C PHE A 180 -5.53 9.65 12.77
N PHE A 181 -4.54 10.54 12.74
CA PHE A 181 -3.15 10.17 13.09
C PHE A 181 -3.04 9.65 14.52
N ALA A 182 -3.75 10.27 15.45
CA ALA A 182 -3.79 9.83 16.84
C ALA A 182 -4.37 8.42 17.01
N TRP A 183 -5.45 8.11 16.29
CA TRP A 183 -6.02 6.76 16.25
C TRP A 183 -5.00 5.77 15.70
N THR A 184 -4.33 6.08 14.58
CA THR A 184 -3.31 5.18 14.03
C THR A 184 -2.16 4.92 15.02
N ALA A 185 -1.68 5.96 15.70
CA ALA A 185 -0.62 5.83 16.71
C ALA A 185 -1.08 5.04 17.95
N TRP A 186 -2.35 5.16 18.34
CA TRP A 186 -2.92 4.34 19.41
C TRP A 186 -2.94 2.86 19.02
N THR A 187 -3.40 2.50 17.81
CA THR A 187 -3.36 1.10 17.37
C THR A 187 -1.93 0.55 17.29
N ALA A 188 -0.95 1.44 17.07
CA ALA A 188 0.45 1.09 16.96
C ALA A 188 1.11 0.72 18.30
N THR A 189 0.49 1.07 19.42
CA THR A 189 1.04 0.88 20.77
C THR A 189 0.14 0.05 21.69
N ALA A 190 -1.18 0.23 21.63
CA ALA A 190 -2.11 -0.45 22.52
C ALA A 190 -2.09 -1.97 22.27
N ASN A 191 -1.78 -2.74 23.31
CA ASN A 191 -1.74 -4.20 23.22
C ASN A 191 -3.11 -4.77 22.84
N ARG A 192 -3.13 -5.73 21.90
CA ARG A 192 -4.36 -6.45 21.58
C ARG A 192 -4.91 -7.14 22.84
N PRO A 193 -6.24 -7.23 23.02
CA PRO A 193 -6.81 -7.96 24.15
C PRO A 193 -6.28 -9.40 24.22
N GLY A 194 -5.66 -9.77 25.34
CA GLY A 194 -5.07 -11.11 25.56
C GLY A 194 -3.66 -11.32 24.98
N TYR A 195 -3.04 -10.28 24.40
CA TYR A 195 -1.69 -10.36 23.83
C TYR A 195 -0.74 -9.33 24.46
N THR A 196 0.56 -9.53 24.22
CA THR A 196 1.65 -8.66 24.71
C THR A 196 2.21 -7.73 23.64
N TYR A 197 1.54 -7.64 22.49
CA TYR A 197 1.92 -6.79 21.36
C TYR A 197 0.73 -6.00 20.83
N SER A 198 1.03 -4.88 20.16
CA SER A 198 0.03 -3.93 19.66
C SER A 198 -0.78 -4.43 18.45
N TYR A 199 -1.79 -3.69 18.01
CA TYR A 199 -2.59 -4.10 16.84
C TYR A 199 -1.74 -4.23 15.56
N THR A 200 -0.62 -3.54 15.49
CA THR A 200 0.35 -3.55 14.37
C THR A 200 1.59 -4.38 14.67
N SER A 201 1.53 -5.29 15.66
CA SER A 201 2.68 -6.12 16.07
C SER A 201 3.91 -5.29 16.47
N ASN A 202 3.69 -4.25 17.28
CA ASN A 202 4.70 -3.30 17.79
C ASN A 202 5.42 -2.49 16.70
N TRP A 203 4.84 -2.36 15.52
CA TRP A 203 5.27 -1.38 14.54
C TRP A 203 4.61 -0.01 14.84
N PRO A 204 5.30 1.14 14.68
CA PRO A 204 6.67 1.32 14.20
C PRO A 204 7.70 1.21 15.33
N PRO A 205 8.99 0.97 15.03
CA PRO A 205 10.06 0.99 16.02
C PRO A 205 10.12 2.35 16.73
N GLU A 206 9.81 2.38 18.02
CA GLU A 206 9.77 3.60 18.82
C GLU A 206 10.17 3.29 20.26
N PRO A 207 11.45 3.47 20.62
CA PRO A 207 11.95 3.16 21.96
C PRO A 207 11.25 3.95 23.08
N LEU A 208 10.80 5.18 22.84
CA LEU A 208 10.08 5.97 23.85
C LEU A 208 8.70 5.37 24.17
N ALA A 209 8.05 4.78 23.18
CA ALA A 209 6.77 4.11 23.33
C ALA A 209 6.89 2.65 23.78
N GLY A 210 8.08 2.05 23.68
CA GLY A 210 8.31 0.63 24.04
C GLY A 210 8.11 -0.33 22.87
N ASN A 211 7.99 0.19 21.65
CA ASN A 211 7.82 -0.61 20.45
C ASN A 211 9.16 -1.22 20.00
N PHE A 212 9.28 -2.53 20.18
CA PHE A 212 10.38 -3.35 19.69
C PHE A 212 9.85 -4.55 18.90
N VAL A 213 10.72 -5.15 18.09
CA VAL A 213 10.42 -6.36 17.33
C VAL A 213 9.89 -7.47 18.25
N THR A 214 8.80 -8.11 17.85
CA THR A 214 8.20 -9.22 18.60
C THR A 214 9.00 -10.51 18.40
N ALA A 215 8.92 -11.43 19.37
CA ALA A 215 9.54 -12.75 19.25
C ALA A 215 9.01 -13.51 18.02
N ASP A 216 7.69 -13.43 17.78
CA ASP A 216 7.05 -14.07 16.64
C ASP A 216 7.59 -13.57 15.30
N ALA A 217 7.86 -12.26 15.17
CA ALA A 217 8.43 -11.70 13.94
C ALA A 217 9.81 -12.30 13.63
N ILE A 218 10.66 -12.50 14.64
CA ILE A 218 11.99 -13.12 14.49
C ILE A 218 11.87 -14.60 14.11
N ILE A 219 10.97 -15.33 14.76
CA ILE A 219 10.74 -16.76 14.51
C ILE A 219 10.25 -16.97 13.07
N TRP A 220 9.22 -16.24 12.66
CA TRP A 220 8.66 -16.38 11.30
C TRP A 220 9.62 -15.93 10.22
N SER A 221 10.45 -14.90 10.47
CA SER A 221 11.52 -14.51 9.55
C SER A 221 12.50 -15.67 9.34
N SER A 222 12.90 -16.35 10.40
CA SER A 222 13.81 -17.51 10.33
C SER A 222 13.17 -18.70 9.60
N ILE A 223 11.93 -19.04 9.94
CA ILE A 223 11.17 -20.12 9.28
C ILE A 223 10.99 -19.82 7.79
N SER A 224 10.75 -18.57 7.39
CA SER A 224 10.57 -18.20 5.98
C SER A 224 11.80 -18.48 5.13
N ILE A 225 13.01 -18.25 5.66
CA ILE A 225 14.27 -18.53 4.97
C ILE A 225 14.47 -20.04 4.82
N ILE A 226 14.21 -20.81 5.89
CA ILE A 226 14.28 -22.28 5.86
C ILE A 226 13.29 -22.83 4.83
N ALA A 227 12.06 -22.32 4.81
CA ALA A 227 11.03 -22.72 3.87
C ALA A 227 11.40 -22.35 2.42
N LEU A 228 11.98 -21.16 2.19
CA LEU A 228 12.45 -20.73 0.87
C LEU A 228 13.56 -21.65 0.34
N LEU A 229 14.61 -21.87 1.15
CA LEU A 229 15.75 -22.70 0.75
C LEU A 229 15.36 -24.17 0.59
N GLY A 230 14.64 -24.71 1.58
CA GLY A 230 14.14 -26.09 1.54
C GLY A 230 13.14 -26.32 0.41
N GLY A 231 12.21 -25.38 0.20
CA GLY A 231 11.25 -25.40 -0.88
C GLY A 231 11.91 -25.33 -2.25
N THR A 232 12.88 -24.43 -2.44
CA THR A 232 13.64 -24.32 -3.70
C THR A 232 14.44 -25.60 -3.98
N GLY A 233 15.13 -26.15 -2.96
CA GLY A 233 15.85 -27.41 -3.08
C GLY A 233 14.93 -28.57 -3.42
N LEU A 234 13.74 -28.62 -2.82
CA LEU A 234 12.72 -29.62 -3.12
C LEU A 234 12.23 -29.49 -4.57
N VAL A 235 11.93 -28.27 -5.04
CA VAL A 235 11.56 -28.03 -6.45
C VAL A 235 12.67 -28.50 -7.39
N PHE A 236 13.93 -28.13 -7.14
CA PHE A 236 15.04 -28.59 -7.98
C PHE A 236 15.23 -30.11 -7.95
N TYR A 237 15.11 -30.74 -6.80
CA TYR A 237 15.18 -32.19 -6.69
C TYR A 237 14.09 -32.86 -7.53
N PHE A 238 12.84 -32.42 -7.42
CA PHE A 238 11.73 -33.03 -8.15
C PHE A 238 11.83 -32.78 -9.66
N PHE A 239 12.15 -31.56 -10.09
CA PHE A 239 12.33 -31.25 -11.51
C PHE A 239 13.56 -31.95 -12.12
N GLY A 240 14.64 -32.13 -11.35
CA GLY A 240 15.85 -32.80 -11.83
C GLY A 240 15.77 -34.34 -11.81
N ARG A 241 15.00 -34.93 -10.88
CA ARG A 241 14.88 -36.38 -10.74
C ARG A 241 13.79 -36.99 -11.63
N TYR A 242 12.74 -36.23 -11.93
CA TYR A 242 11.56 -36.73 -12.62
C TYR A 242 11.35 -36.01 -13.96
N ASP A 243 11.74 -36.68 -15.05
CA ASP A 243 11.68 -36.13 -16.42
C ASP A 243 10.27 -35.73 -16.89
N TRP A 244 9.22 -36.28 -16.25
CA TRP A 244 7.82 -35.93 -16.54
C TRP A 244 7.34 -34.62 -15.89
N LEU A 245 8.07 -34.11 -14.88
CA LEU A 245 7.81 -32.80 -14.27
C LEU A 245 8.54 -31.68 -15.02
N GLY A 246 9.67 -32.00 -15.64
CA GLY A 246 10.42 -31.06 -16.47
C GLY A 246 9.74 -30.76 -17.80
N TRP A 247 10.32 -29.81 -18.52
CA TRP A 247 10.05 -29.62 -19.94
C TRP A 247 10.72 -30.79 -20.65
N GLY A 248 10.01 -31.90 -20.79
CA GLY A 248 10.49 -33.06 -21.53
C GLY A 248 10.87 -32.64 -22.95
N ALA A 249 11.81 -33.36 -23.55
CA ALA A 249 12.05 -33.28 -24.98
C ALA A 249 10.82 -33.83 -25.73
N GLU A 250 9.72 -33.07 -25.78
CA GLU A 250 8.74 -33.26 -26.84
C GLU A 250 9.54 -33.17 -28.14
N GLN A 251 9.51 -34.26 -28.91
CA GLN A 251 10.12 -34.39 -30.21
C GLN A 251 9.96 -33.05 -30.92
N SER A 252 11.08 -32.43 -31.24
CA SER A 252 11.16 -31.21 -32.05
C SER A 252 10.47 -31.50 -33.37
N SER A 253 9.15 -31.35 -33.36
CA SER A 253 8.35 -31.32 -34.57
C SER A 253 8.99 -30.23 -35.40
N PRO A 254 9.43 -30.52 -36.64
CA PRO A 254 10.15 -29.55 -37.43
C PRO A 254 9.33 -28.26 -37.45
N VAL A 255 9.87 -27.21 -36.82
CA VAL A 255 9.18 -25.94 -36.68
C VAL A 255 9.09 -25.37 -38.08
N ARG A 256 7.89 -25.43 -38.67
CA ARG A 256 7.65 -24.85 -39.98
C ARG A 256 7.41 -23.35 -39.78
N PHE A 257 8.48 -22.58 -39.89
CA PHE A 257 8.38 -21.13 -39.94
C PHE A 257 7.56 -20.72 -41.16
N ARG A 258 6.52 -19.92 -40.94
CA ARG A 258 5.84 -19.23 -42.03
C ARG A 258 6.58 -17.92 -42.27
N PRO A 259 6.96 -17.61 -43.51
CA PRO A 259 7.41 -16.27 -43.87
C PRO A 259 6.44 -15.22 -43.34
N VAL A 260 6.93 -14.12 -42.79
CA VAL A 260 6.08 -13.06 -42.19
C VAL A 260 5.09 -12.49 -43.20
N GLU A 261 5.49 -12.46 -44.48
CA GLU A 261 4.66 -12.05 -45.63
C GLU A 261 3.43 -12.97 -45.87
N ASP A 262 3.48 -14.23 -45.43
CA ASP A 262 2.38 -15.18 -45.57
C ASP A 262 1.34 -15.09 -44.43
N VAL A 263 1.59 -14.24 -43.43
CA VAL A 263 0.70 -14.03 -42.28
C VAL A 263 -0.09 -12.75 -42.49
N ALA A 264 -1.29 -12.89 -43.03
CA ALA A 264 -2.19 -11.75 -43.23
C ALA A 264 -2.66 -11.17 -41.89
N ASN A 265 -2.38 -9.87 -41.68
CA ASN A 265 -2.86 -9.14 -40.50
C ASN A 265 -4.33 -8.75 -40.65
N THR A 266 -5.14 -9.18 -39.69
CA THR A 266 -6.55 -8.79 -39.54
C THR A 266 -6.68 -7.29 -39.21
N PRO A 267 -7.79 -6.63 -39.59
CA PRO A 267 -8.13 -5.28 -39.14
C PRO A 267 -7.90 -5.01 -37.64
N ALA A 268 -8.35 -5.87 -36.73
CA ALA A 268 -8.08 -5.72 -35.30
C ALA A 268 -6.58 -5.78 -34.95
N GLN A 269 -5.81 -6.67 -35.57
CA GLN A 269 -4.35 -6.74 -35.37
C GLN A 269 -3.64 -5.48 -35.87
N ARG A 270 -4.13 -4.83 -36.93
CA ARG A 270 -3.57 -3.55 -37.39
C ARG A 270 -3.86 -2.43 -36.39
N ALA A 271 -5.02 -2.45 -35.74
CA ALA A 271 -5.37 -1.47 -34.72
C ALA A 271 -4.49 -1.57 -33.45
N VAL A 272 -3.84 -2.72 -33.20
CA VAL A 272 -2.88 -2.90 -32.09
C VAL A 272 -1.69 -1.93 -32.19
N VAL A 273 -1.30 -1.49 -33.38
CA VAL A 273 -0.24 -0.47 -33.55
C VAL A 273 -0.56 0.80 -32.77
N TRP A 274 -1.84 1.20 -32.73
CA TRP A 274 -2.26 2.37 -31.96
C TRP A 274 -2.20 2.14 -30.46
N PHE A 275 -2.52 0.93 -29.98
CA PHE A 275 -2.30 0.58 -28.57
C PHE A 275 -0.82 0.67 -28.20
N LEU A 276 0.07 0.13 -29.04
CA LEU A 276 1.51 0.18 -28.78
C LEU A 276 2.06 1.61 -28.79
N LEU A 277 1.55 2.46 -29.69
CA LEU A 277 1.90 3.88 -29.74
C LEU A 277 1.45 4.60 -28.46
N VAL A 278 0.19 4.42 -28.04
CA VAL A 278 -0.33 5.01 -26.80
C VAL A 278 0.43 4.49 -25.58
N SER A 279 0.64 3.18 -25.46
CA SER A 279 1.43 2.59 -24.37
C SER A 279 2.85 3.16 -24.32
N SER A 280 3.49 3.36 -25.47
CA SER A 280 4.83 3.95 -25.54
C SER A 280 4.83 5.42 -25.10
N LEU A 281 3.80 6.20 -25.47
CA LEU A 281 3.64 7.57 -25.00
C LEU A 281 3.42 7.63 -23.48
N LEU A 282 2.54 6.78 -22.95
CA LEU A 282 2.28 6.68 -21.51
C LEU A 282 3.55 6.26 -20.75
N PHE A 283 4.35 5.34 -21.30
CA PHE A 283 5.63 4.96 -20.74
C PHE A 283 6.63 6.13 -20.69
N VAL A 284 6.71 6.94 -21.74
CA VAL A 284 7.55 8.16 -21.74
C VAL A 284 7.07 9.14 -20.68
N LEU A 285 5.77 9.43 -20.61
CA LEU A 285 5.21 10.32 -19.58
C LEU A 285 5.45 9.78 -18.16
N GLN A 286 5.29 8.48 -17.95
CA GLN A 286 5.57 7.81 -16.69
C GLN A 286 7.06 7.95 -16.29
N THR A 287 7.97 7.82 -17.25
CA THR A 287 9.41 7.98 -17.01
C THR A 287 9.77 9.43 -16.68
N LEU A 288 9.20 10.40 -17.39
CA LEU A 288 9.41 11.83 -17.14
C LEU A 288 8.90 12.26 -15.76
N THR A 289 7.69 11.83 -15.38
CA THR A 289 7.16 12.05 -14.03
C THR A 289 8.03 11.38 -12.96
N GLY A 290 8.57 10.19 -13.24
CA GLY A 290 9.55 9.52 -12.37
C GLY A 290 10.83 10.34 -12.15
N GLY A 291 11.37 10.90 -13.23
CA GLY A 291 12.52 11.81 -13.17
C GLY A 291 12.24 13.06 -12.33
N LEU A 292 11.05 13.65 -12.46
CA LEU A 292 10.63 14.81 -11.67
C LEU A 292 10.49 14.47 -10.17
N ILE A 293 9.89 13.33 -9.83
CA ILE A 293 9.79 12.84 -8.43
C ILE A 293 11.19 12.60 -7.83
N ALA A 294 12.12 12.06 -8.62
CA ALA A 294 13.50 11.89 -8.19
C ALA A 294 14.17 13.25 -7.94
N HIS A 295 13.92 14.25 -8.81
CA HIS A 295 14.43 15.60 -8.64
C HIS A 295 13.91 16.27 -7.37
N TYR A 296 12.62 16.15 -7.04
CA TYR A 296 12.03 16.70 -5.82
C TYR A 296 12.61 16.12 -4.52
N ARG A 297 13.39 15.03 -4.56
CA ARG A 297 14.15 14.58 -3.39
C ARG A 297 15.43 15.38 -3.16
N ALA A 298 16.00 15.94 -4.23
CA ALA A 298 17.19 16.77 -4.16
C ALA A 298 16.83 18.25 -3.97
N GLU A 299 15.86 18.75 -4.75
CA GLU A 299 15.35 20.12 -4.68
C GLU A 299 13.82 20.07 -4.55
N PRO A 300 13.27 20.09 -3.32
CA PRO A 300 11.84 19.83 -3.11
C PRO A 300 10.89 20.91 -3.62
N ASP A 301 11.35 22.17 -3.65
CA ASP A 301 10.48 23.33 -3.91
C ASP A 301 10.68 23.91 -5.32
N VAL A 302 11.74 23.52 -6.02
CA VAL A 302 12.10 24.05 -7.34
C VAL A 302 12.58 22.93 -8.26
N PHE A 303 12.45 23.14 -9.56
CA PHE A 303 12.98 22.26 -10.60
C PHE A 303 14.03 23.03 -11.40
N PHE A 304 15.32 22.83 -11.08
CA PHE A 304 16.44 23.59 -11.66
C PHE A 304 16.22 25.12 -11.63
N GLY A 305 15.74 25.64 -10.49
CA GLY A 305 15.45 27.06 -10.28
C GLY A 305 14.08 27.54 -10.78
N ILE A 306 13.25 26.66 -11.36
CA ILE A 306 11.88 26.96 -11.79
C ILE A 306 10.88 26.47 -10.73
N ASP A 307 9.90 27.29 -10.30
CA ASP A 307 8.87 26.88 -9.33
C ASP A 307 7.78 25.99 -9.97
N LEU A 308 8.18 24.82 -10.46
CA LEU A 308 7.29 23.83 -11.05
C LEU A 308 6.39 23.16 -9.99
N SER A 309 6.82 23.17 -8.72
CA SER A 309 6.09 22.55 -7.60
C SER A 309 4.71 23.18 -7.34
N SER A 310 4.54 24.45 -7.74
CA SER A 310 3.26 25.17 -7.68
C SER A 310 2.17 24.58 -8.60
N VAL A 311 2.55 24.01 -9.73
CA VAL A 311 1.64 23.44 -10.74
C VAL A 311 1.62 21.92 -10.69
N LEU A 312 2.80 21.31 -10.53
CA LEU A 312 3.01 19.86 -10.51
C LEU A 312 3.65 19.46 -9.17
N PRO A 313 2.91 19.53 -8.05
CA PRO A 313 3.44 19.16 -6.75
C PRO A 313 3.76 17.67 -6.68
N PHE A 314 4.65 17.29 -5.75
CA PHE A 314 5.15 15.92 -5.62
C PHE A 314 4.05 14.85 -5.55
N ASN A 315 3.01 15.06 -4.73
CA ASN A 315 1.90 14.12 -4.56
C ASN A 315 1.15 13.86 -5.88
N ILE A 316 0.91 14.90 -6.69
CA ILE A 316 0.24 14.77 -8.00
C ILE A 316 1.14 14.06 -9.00
N VAL A 317 2.41 14.46 -9.08
CA VAL A 317 3.36 13.82 -10.01
C VAL A 317 3.57 12.35 -9.66
N ARG A 318 3.64 12.01 -8.37
CA ARG A 318 3.71 10.62 -7.90
C ARG A 318 2.46 9.84 -8.24
N THR A 319 1.29 10.43 -8.04
CA THR A 319 0.01 9.82 -8.45
C THR A 319 0.06 9.45 -9.93
N TRP A 320 0.47 10.38 -10.80
CA TRP A 320 0.57 10.13 -12.23
C TRP A 320 1.61 9.06 -12.55
N HIS A 321 2.79 9.11 -11.95
CA HIS A 321 3.83 8.12 -12.17
C HIS A 321 3.38 6.69 -11.86
N VAL A 322 2.74 6.48 -10.71
CA VAL A 322 2.28 5.15 -10.28
C VAL A 322 1.09 4.68 -11.13
N GLN A 323 0.12 5.55 -11.40
CA GLN A 323 -1.06 5.20 -12.21
C GLN A 323 -0.67 4.90 -13.66
N LEU A 324 0.17 5.73 -14.28
CA LEU A 324 0.63 5.51 -15.65
C LEU A 324 1.40 4.19 -15.77
N ALA A 325 2.18 3.80 -14.75
CA ALA A 325 2.90 2.52 -14.74
C ALA A 325 1.93 1.33 -14.82
N ILE A 326 0.79 1.40 -14.14
CA ILE A 326 -0.26 0.37 -14.24
C ILE A 326 -0.94 0.42 -15.61
N PHE A 327 -1.29 1.62 -16.09
CA PHE A 327 -2.02 1.78 -17.34
C PHE A 327 -1.26 1.27 -18.56
N TRP A 328 -0.01 1.71 -18.76
CA TRP A 328 0.71 1.35 -19.98
C TRP A 328 1.05 -0.15 -20.02
N VAL A 329 1.38 -0.76 -18.87
CA VAL A 329 1.62 -2.21 -18.76
C VAL A 329 0.34 -2.98 -19.06
N SER A 330 -0.77 -2.61 -18.43
CA SER A 330 -2.07 -3.28 -18.62
C SER A 330 -2.56 -3.15 -20.07
N ALA A 331 -2.48 -1.95 -20.65
CA ALA A 331 -2.83 -1.70 -22.05
C ALA A 331 -1.98 -2.56 -23.01
N SER A 332 -0.69 -2.77 -22.70
CA SER A 332 0.21 -3.60 -23.50
C SER A 332 -0.16 -5.08 -23.46
N TYR A 333 -0.58 -5.61 -22.30
CA TYR A 333 -1.09 -6.98 -22.19
C TYR A 333 -2.43 -7.17 -22.91
N VAL A 334 -3.33 -6.20 -22.79
CA VAL A 334 -4.61 -6.20 -23.53
C VAL A 334 -4.35 -6.20 -25.05
N ALA A 335 -3.43 -5.34 -25.51
CA ALA A 335 -3.02 -5.27 -26.91
C ALA A 335 -2.45 -6.61 -27.41
N THR A 336 -1.64 -7.28 -26.59
CA THR A 336 -1.11 -8.62 -26.86
C THR A 336 -2.23 -9.65 -27.01
N GLY A 337 -3.23 -9.63 -26.12
CA GLY A 337 -4.40 -10.50 -26.22
C GLY A 337 -5.18 -10.28 -27.53
N ILE A 338 -5.45 -9.02 -27.88
CA ILE A 338 -6.14 -8.66 -29.13
C ILE A 338 -5.35 -9.15 -30.35
N PHE A 339 -4.02 -9.07 -30.31
CA PHE A 339 -3.17 -9.51 -31.41
C PHE A 339 -3.17 -11.04 -31.59
N ILE A 340 -3.13 -11.78 -30.49
CA ILE A 340 -2.99 -13.25 -30.50
C ILE A 340 -4.33 -13.95 -30.80
N VAL A 341 -5.47 -13.42 -30.35
CA VAL A 341 -6.78 -14.09 -30.47
C VAL A 341 -7.13 -14.49 -31.92
N PRO A 342 -6.98 -13.64 -32.95
CA PRO A 342 -7.26 -14.04 -34.33
C PRO A 342 -6.31 -15.13 -34.84
N LEU A 343 -5.06 -15.18 -34.36
CA LEU A 343 -4.09 -16.23 -34.72
C LEU A 343 -4.52 -17.59 -34.16
N ILE A 344 -5.03 -17.61 -32.93
CA ILE A 344 -5.56 -18.83 -32.29
C ILE A 344 -6.88 -19.26 -32.94
N ALA A 345 -7.79 -18.31 -33.18
CA ALA A 345 -9.11 -18.60 -33.73
C ALA A 345 -9.09 -18.91 -35.24
N GLY A 346 -7.99 -18.58 -35.93
CA GLY A 346 -7.83 -18.72 -37.39
C GLY A 346 -8.69 -17.75 -38.21
N LYS A 347 -9.45 -16.86 -37.56
CA LYS A 347 -10.30 -15.84 -38.18
C LYS A 347 -10.57 -14.69 -37.22
N GLU A 348 -10.89 -13.53 -37.77
CA GLU A 348 -11.36 -12.38 -36.98
C GLU A 348 -12.84 -12.54 -36.62
N PRO A 349 -13.23 -12.42 -35.33
CA PRO A 349 -14.63 -12.30 -34.93
C PRO A 349 -15.31 -11.07 -35.57
N ARG A 350 -16.62 -11.16 -35.85
CA ARG A 350 -17.35 -10.05 -36.45
C ARG A 350 -17.36 -8.83 -35.53
N GLY A 351 -16.97 -7.67 -36.06
CA GLY A 351 -16.95 -6.40 -35.33
C GLY A 351 -15.74 -6.19 -34.42
N GLN A 352 -14.78 -7.13 -34.39
CA GLN A 352 -13.62 -7.05 -33.49
C GLN A 352 -12.82 -5.76 -33.67
N SER A 353 -12.57 -5.32 -34.91
CA SER A 353 -11.86 -4.08 -35.19
C SER A 353 -12.50 -2.83 -34.57
N VAL A 354 -13.83 -2.73 -34.62
CA VAL A 354 -14.58 -1.61 -34.02
C VAL A 354 -14.48 -1.66 -32.50
N LEU A 355 -14.65 -2.85 -31.91
CA LEU A 355 -14.52 -3.04 -30.47
C LEU A 355 -13.10 -2.73 -29.98
N THR A 356 -12.08 -3.08 -30.74
CA THR A 356 -10.68 -2.75 -30.45
C THR A 356 -10.44 -1.24 -30.44
N VAL A 357 -10.96 -0.51 -31.43
CA VAL A 357 -10.83 0.96 -31.46
C VAL A 357 -11.65 1.62 -30.34
N MET A 358 -12.86 1.12 -30.07
CA MET A 358 -13.69 1.61 -28.96
C MET A 358 -12.99 1.40 -27.61
N LEU A 359 -12.35 0.25 -27.42
CA LEU A 359 -11.56 -0.04 -26.22
C LEU A 359 -10.35 0.89 -26.11
N LEU A 360 -9.65 1.18 -27.22
CA LEU A 360 -8.55 2.13 -27.21
C LEU A 360 -9.00 3.52 -26.76
N VAL A 361 -10.13 4.00 -27.28
CA VAL A 361 -10.71 5.29 -26.89
C VAL A 361 -11.12 5.26 -25.42
N ALA A 362 -11.72 4.17 -24.95
CA ALA A 362 -12.08 4.02 -23.53
C ALA A 362 -10.84 4.06 -22.63
N VAL A 363 -9.76 3.35 -22.98
CA VAL A 363 -8.47 3.36 -22.26
C VAL A 363 -7.79 4.72 -22.30
N ALA A 364 -8.01 5.53 -23.35
CA ALA A 364 -7.47 6.88 -23.43
C ALA A 364 -8.27 7.93 -22.65
N ILE A 365 -9.56 7.67 -22.38
CA ILE A 365 -10.44 8.57 -21.62
C ILE A 365 -10.30 8.35 -20.11
N VAL A 366 -10.20 7.08 -19.70
CA VAL A 366 -9.96 6.66 -18.31
C VAL A 366 -8.54 7.03 -17.91
#